data_AF-A0A959NGR7-F1
#
_entry.id   AF-A0A959NGR7-F1
#
_cell.length_a   1.000
_cell.length_b   1.000
_cell.length_c   1.000
_cell.angle_alpha   90.00
_cell.angle_beta   90.00
_cell.angle_gamma   90.00
#
_symmetry.space_group_name_H-M   'P 1'
#
loop_
_entity.id
_entity.type
_entity.pdbx_description
1 polymer ?
#
loop_
_entity_poly.entity_id
_entity_poly.type
_entity_poly.pdbx_seq_one_letter_code
_entity_poly.pdbx_strand_id
1 'polypeptide(L)'
;MSKYDRYTFIPQFSLTPNKLALTNKVFVNQESNSVDNPYYDCKSDNPNRIKRVSSNNKVTRQFHNFKISQNAHRNLKNKINWLYFLSKSKYVKTYRGKEIFNFRIGFLTLTLPAKQKHPTIEITKEYFNQLLTELRQRTKMQNYVWRLEFQKNGNVHYHLVTDTYLDFYFVRDIWNRILSKGGYIKDYQDRFKDLSLMEYVSKFNNNSKDNFNQLAKRYALGKKNNWSKPNTVDVKSVVSNKSISNYISKYFSKDSDSNVYCNELDNEDNSKNLRLWFCSRSLSQLKSISNYCEAIDWDCRSLVESIKDAKVKYYRYCCVIYFEIKKASNWIKSKLYKLFHEYSRNLGYIPSG
;
A
#
# COMPACT_ATOMS: atom_id res chain seq x y z
N MET A 1 -2.30 6.01 -52.01
CA MET A 1 -2.82 5.40 -50.75
C MET A 1 -3.34 6.51 -49.86
N SER A 2 -4.52 6.32 -49.26
CA SER A 2 -5.10 7.34 -48.39
C SER A 2 -4.24 7.45 -47.12
N LYS A 3 -4.31 8.57 -46.41
CA LYS A 3 -3.57 8.82 -45.15
C LYS A 3 -3.82 7.76 -44.06
N TYR A 4 -4.81 6.88 -44.26
CA TYR A 4 -5.23 5.80 -43.36
C TYR A 4 -4.42 4.49 -43.50
N ASP A 5 -3.69 4.27 -44.60
CA ASP A 5 -2.92 3.02 -44.80
C ASP A 5 -1.57 2.99 -44.06
N ARG A 6 -1.23 4.08 -43.36
CA ARG A 6 0.06 4.27 -42.67
C ARG A 6 0.11 3.61 -41.28
N TYR A 7 -1.04 3.34 -40.66
CA TYR A 7 -1.09 2.89 -39.27
C TYR A 7 -1.92 1.63 -39.11
N THR A 8 -1.35 0.62 -38.45
CA THR A 8 -2.05 -0.60 -38.06
C THR A 8 -2.35 -0.55 -36.57
N PHE A 9 -3.61 -0.74 -36.18
CA PHE A 9 -4.05 -0.70 -34.79
C PHE A 9 -4.39 -2.12 -34.33
N ILE A 10 -3.63 -2.64 -33.37
CA ILE A 10 -3.88 -3.97 -32.80
C ILE A 10 -4.43 -3.83 -31.38
N PRO A 11 -5.65 -4.32 -31.10
CA PRO A 11 -6.24 -4.27 -29.76
C PRO A 11 -5.43 -5.05 -28.72
N GLN A 12 -5.25 -4.43 -27.56
CA GLN A 12 -4.58 -4.98 -26.39
C GLN A 12 -5.44 -4.78 -25.15
N PHE A 13 -5.22 -5.66 -24.17
CA PHE A 13 -5.81 -5.53 -22.86
C PHE A 13 -4.76 -5.50 -21.75
N SER A 14 -5.14 -4.91 -20.63
CA SER A 14 -4.42 -4.90 -19.37
C SER A 14 -5.40 -5.20 -18.24
N LEU A 15 -5.27 -6.36 -17.63
CA LEU A 15 -6.20 -6.91 -16.64
C LEU A 15 -5.56 -6.98 -15.25
N THR A 16 -6.31 -6.53 -14.26
CA THR A 16 -6.02 -6.60 -12.83
C THR A 16 -7.28 -7.03 -12.07
N PRO A 17 -7.20 -7.45 -10.79
CA PRO A 17 -8.35 -8.01 -10.07
C PRO A 17 -9.62 -7.15 -9.98
N ASN A 18 -9.53 -5.85 -10.28
CA ASN A 18 -10.66 -4.93 -10.18
C ASN A 18 -10.77 -3.95 -11.36
N LYS A 19 -9.98 -4.15 -12.43
CA LYS A 19 -9.91 -3.24 -13.56
C LYS A 19 -9.39 -3.95 -14.82
N LEU A 20 -10.11 -3.75 -15.92
CA LEU A 20 -9.68 -4.07 -17.29
C LEU A 20 -9.45 -2.75 -18.02
N ALA A 21 -8.34 -2.62 -18.73
CA ALA A 21 -8.10 -1.52 -19.65
C ALA A 21 -7.87 -2.08 -21.05
N LEU A 22 -8.58 -1.54 -22.03
CA LEU A 22 -8.48 -1.88 -23.45
C LEU A 22 -7.84 -0.70 -24.17
N THR A 23 -6.80 -0.97 -24.94
CA THR A 23 -5.97 0.01 -25.65
C THR A 23 -5.58 -0.54 -27.00
N ASN A 24 -5.38 0.31 -28.02
CA ASN A 24 -4.86 -0.14 -29.31
C ASN A 24 -3.37 0.15 -29.39
N LYS A 25 -2.56 -0.89 -29.64
CA LYS A 25 -1.15 -0.75 -30.00
C LYS A 25 -1.04 -0.34 -31.44
N VAL A 26 -0.31 0.74 -31.69
CA VAL A 26 -0.16 1.34 -33.02
C VAL A 26 1.16 0.89 -33.62
N PHE A 27 1.12 0.40 -34.85
CA PHE A 27 2.28 0.13 -35.68
C PHE A 27 2.27 1.12 -36.84
N VAL A 28 3.44 1.67 -37.19
CA VAL A 28 3.57 2.51 -38.38
C VAL A 28 4.11 1.62 -39.48
N ASN A 29 3.36 1.50 -40.57
CA ASN A 29 3.81 0.82 -41.77
C ASN A 29 4.84 1.75 -42.44
N GLN A 30 6.13 1.45 -42.32
CA GLN A 30 7.17 2.12 -43.12
C GLN A 30 7.30 1.38 -44.44
N GLU A 31 6.95 2.03 -45.55
CA GLU A 31 7.31 1.53 -46.87
C GLU A 31 8.85 1.50 -46.98
N SER A 32 9.40 0.32 -47.25
CA SER A 32 10.82 -0.06 -47.42
C SER A 32 11.56 -0.66 -46.20
N ASN A 33 11.72 -1.99 -46.25
CA ASN A 33 12.81 -2.80 -45.68
C ASN A 33 13.34 -2.43 -44.29
N SER A 34 12.54 -2.51 -43.23
CA SER A 34 13.02 -2.92 -41.89
C SER A 34 11.87 -3.12 -40.90
N VAL A 35 11.97 -4.23 -40.15
CA VAL A 35 11.17 -4.70 -39.00
C VAL A 35 10.17 -3.69 -38.42
N ASP A 36 8.88 -4.06 -38.42
CA ASP A 36 7.77 -3.33 -37.80
C ASP A 36 8.08 -2.93 -36.35
N ASN A 37 8.39 -1.66 -36.14
CA ASN A 37 8.70 -1.13 -34.82
C ASN A 37 7.41 -0.60 -34.16
N PRO A 38 7.04 -1.06 -32.96
CA PRO A 38 5.82 -0.61 -32.30
C PRO A 38 5.91 0.87 -31.91
N TYR A 39 4.95 1.67 -32.38
CA TYR A 39 4.90 3.11 -32.17
C TYR A 39 4.28 3.44 -30.80
N TYR A 40 5.11 3.38 -29.77
CA TYR A 40 4.90 4.13 -28.54
C TYR A 40 6.20 4.82 -28.16
N ASP A 41 6.61 5.82 -28.93
CA ASP A 41 7.44 6.90 -28.38
C ASP A 41 6.51 8.07 -28.10
N CYS A 42 6.11 8.25 -26.84
CA CYS A 42 5.67 9.57 -26.38
C CYS A 42 6.91 10.49 -26.29
N LYS A 43 7.56 10.72 -27.42
CA LYS A 43 8.43 11.87 -27.66
C LYS A 43 7.80 12.61 -28.82
N SER A 44 7.19 13.74 -28.51
CA SER A 44 6.72 14.68 -29.52
C SER A 44 7.89 15.07 -30.43
N ASP A 45 7.82 14.67 -31.70
CA ASP A 45 8.66 15.24 -32.75
C ASP A 45 8.13 16.65 -33.05
N ASN A 46 8.52 17.59 -32.20
CA ASN A 46 8.44 19.00 -32.51
C ASN A 46 9.70 19.36 -33.31
N PRO A 47 9.59 19.82 -34.57
CA PRO A 47 10.75 20.11 -35.42
C PRO A 47 11.62 21.28 -34.90
N ASN A 48 11.16 22.02 -33.89
CA ASN A 48 12.00 22.92 -33.09
C ASN A 48 12.70 22.19 -31.94
N ARG A 49 13.44 21.13 -32.28
CA ARG A 49 14.33 20.45 -31.33
C ARG A 49 15.47 21.41 -31.02
N ILE A 50 15.30 22.19 -29.94
CA ILE A 50 16.38 22.85 -29.22
C ILE A 50 17.55 21.87 -29.21
N LYS A 51 18.68 22.28 -29.81
CA LYS A 51 19.93 21.52 -29.81
C LYS A 51 20.07 20.94 -28.40
N ARG A 52 20.08 19.60 -28.29
CA ARG A 52 20.44 18.95 -27.03
C ARG A 52 21.87 19.39 -26.76
N VAL A 53 22.02 20.46 -26.00
CA VAL A 53 23.20 20.71 -25.21
C VAL A 53 23.40 19.40 -24.46
N SER A 54 24.52 18.75 -24.74
CA SER A 54 25.05 17.61 -24.00
C SER A 54 25.32 18.04 -22.57
N SER A 55 24.27 18.35 -21.83
CA SER A 55 24.33 18.47 -20.39
C SER A 55 24.38 17.04 -19.89
N ASN A 56 25.50 16.69 -19.27
CA ASN A 56 25.64 15.58 -18.34
C ASN A 56 24.73 15.78 -17.12
N ASN A 57 23.45 16.10 -17.32
CA ASN A 57 22.46 16.19 -16.27
C ASN A 57 22.14 14.75 -15.85
N LYS A 58 22.98 14.20 -14.97
CA LYS A 58 22.59 13.09 -14.10
C LYS A 58 21.23 13.48 -13.54
N VAL A 59 20.20 12.71 -13.86
CA VAL A 59 18.86 12.90 -13.30
C VAL A 59 19.00 12.77 -11.78
N THR A 60 19.11 13.89 -11.09
CA THR A 60 19.15 13.91 -9.63
C THR A 60 17.74 13.65 -9.13
N ARG A 61 17.59 12.68 -8.23
CA ARG A 61 16.31 12.45 -7.57
C ARG A 61 15.98 13.70 -6.77
N GLN A 62 14.94 14.42 -7.15
CA GLN A 62 14.45 15.55 -6.36
C GLN A 62 13.90 15.06 -5.02
N PHE A 63 14.06 15.88 -3.99
CA PHE A 63 13.46 15.60 -2.69
C PHE A 63 11.94 15.56 -2.81
N HIS A 64 11.33 14.44 -2.39
CA HIS A 64 9.90 14.22 -2.54
C HIS A 64 9.05 14.98 -1.52
N ASN A 65 9.65 15.74 -0.59
CA ASN A 65 8.96 16.49 0.47
C ASN A 65 7.95 15.63 1.26
N PHE A 66 8.33 14.37 1.52
CA PHE A 66 7.46 13.33 2.09
C PHE A 66 6.08 13.14 1.42
N LYS A 67 5.91 13.62 0.18
CA LYS A 67 4.70 13.43 -0.64
C LYS A 67 4.87 12.22 -1.55
N ILE A 68 3.83 11.40 -1.62
CA ILE A 68 3.77 10.26 -2.55
C ILE A 68 3.26 10.77 -3.91
N SER A 69 3.97 10.45 -4.99
CA SER A 69 3.53 10.79 -6.35
C SER A 69 2.24 10.06 -6.73
N GLN A 70 1.46 10.63 -7.65
CA GLN A 70 0.23 9.99 -8.12
C GLN A 70 0.48 8.57 -8.67
N ASN A 71 1.60 8.35 -9.36
CA ASN A 71 1.97 7.03 -9.86
C ASN A 71 2.27 6.04 -8.73
N ALA A 72 3.02 6.47 -7.71
CA ALA A 72 3.28 5.66 -6.53
C ALA A 72 1.98 5.31 -5.79
N HIS A 73 1.05 6.27 -5.66
CA HIS A 73 -0.28 6.03 -5.11
C HIS A 73 -1.07 4.97 -5.89
N ARG A 74 -1.13 5.08 -7.23
CA ARG A 74 -1.79 4.11 -8.11
C ARG A 74 -1.20 2.71 -7.97
N ASN A 75 0.14 2.61 -7.95
CA ASN A 75 0.85 1.35 -7.77
C ASN A 75 0.52 0.71 -6.42
N LEU A 76 0.57 1.50 -5.36
CA LEU A 76 0.29 1.07 -4.00
C LEU A 76 -1.14 0.52 -3.85
N LYS A 77 -2.14 1.23 -4.40
CA LYS A 77 -3.54 0.75 -4.49
C LYS A 77 -3.64 -0.58 -5.23
N ASN A 78 -2.96 -0.71 -6.37
CA ASN A 78 -2.93 -1.94 -7.14
C ASN A 78 -2.32 -3.12 -6.34
N LYS A 79 -1.24 -2.88 -5.59
CA LYS A 79 -0.61 -3.92 -4.75
C LYS A 79 -1.52 -4.39 -3.62
N ILE A 80 -2.24 -3.48 -2.97
CA ILE A 80 -3.19 -3.85 -1.91
C ILE A 80 -4.35 -4.67 -2.51
N ASN A 81 -4.84 -4.31 -3.70
CA ASN A 81 -5.87 -5.08 -4.39
C ASN A 81 -5.40 -6.50 -4.73
N TRP A 82 -4.18 -6.65 -5.26
CA TRP A 82 -3.56 -7.96 -5.50
C TRP A 82 -3.43 -8.78 -4.22
N LEU A 83 -2.91 -8.17 -3.16
CA LEU A 83 -2.74 -8.82 -1.85
C LEU A 83 -4.09 -9.35 -1.32
N TYR A 84 -5.14 -8.53 -1.36
CA TYR A 84 -6.45 -8.96 -0.89
C TYR A 84 -7.09 -10.03 -1.77
N PHE A 85 -6.97 -9.88 -3.09
CA PHE A 85 -7.53 -10.83 -4.05
C PHE A 85 -6.94 -12.23 -3.82
N LEU A 86 -5.61 -12.32 -3.68
CA LEU A 86 -4.90 -13.58 -3.50
C LEU A 86 -4.94 -14.11 -2.06
N SER A 87 -5.23 -13.27 -1.06
CA SER A 87 -5.37 -13.72 0.33
C SER A 87 -6.46 -14.77 0.48
N LYS A 88 -6.18 -15.84 1.24
CA LYS A 88 -7.16 -16.85 1.59
C LYS A 88 -7.90 -16.47 2.86
N SER A 89 -9.18 -16.81 2.94
CA SER A 89 -9.91 -16.73 4.21
C SER A 89 -9.42 -17.85 5.12
N LYS A 90 -9.14 -17.55 6.38
CA LYS A 90 -8.71 -18.54 7.38
C LYS A 90 -9.33 -18.26 8.74
N TYR A 91 -9.55 -19.37 9.47
CA TYR A 91 -9.86 -19.34 10.89
C TYR A 91 -8.58 -19.07 11.69
N VAL A 92 -8.67 -18.19 12.67
CA VAL A 92 -7.57 -17.86 13.58
C VAL A 92 -8.10 -17.81 15.01
N LYS A 93 -7.40 -18.50 15.91
CA LYS A 93 -7.59 -18.38 17.35
C LYS A 93 -6.49 -17.48 17.93
N THR A 94 -6.86 -16.40 18.61
CA THR A 94 -5.91 -15.51 19.26
C THR A 94 -5.32 -16.13 20.52
N TYR A 95 -4.21 -15.60 21.04
CA TYR A 95 -3.63 -16.05 22.30
C TYR A 95 -4.59 -15.94 23.49
N ARG A 96 -5.59 -15.06 23.41
CA ARG A 96 -6.63 -14.90 24.45
C ARG A 96 -7.87 -15.77 24.20
N GLY A 97 -7.79 -16.70 23.25
CA GLY A 97 -8.89 -17.59 22.92
C GLY A 97 -10.01 -16.97 22.07
N LYS A 98 -9.85 -15.73 21.60
CA LYS A 98 -10.83 -15.11 20.69
C LYS A 98 -10.72 -15.74 19.31
N GLU A 99 -11.86 -16.09 18.72
CA GLU A 99 -11.92 -16.73 17.42
C GLU A 99 -12.23 -15.73 16.32
N ILE A 100 -11.55 -15.87 15.18
CA ILE A 100 -11.72 -15.06 13.98
C ILE A 100 -11.89 -16.01 12.80
N PHE A 101 -13.13 -16.25 12.39
CA PHE A 101 -13.46 -17.27 11.37
C PHE A 101 -13.06 -16.89 9.93
N ASN A 102 -13.03 -15.59 9.61
CA ASN A 102 -12.84 -15.09 8.24
C ASN A 102 -11.71 -14.06 8.14
N PHE A 103 -10.56 -14.36 8.76
CA PHE A 103 -9.38 -13.51 8.59
C PHE A 103 -8.86 -13.62 7.16
N ARG A 104 -8.59 -12.49 6.52
CA ARG A 104 -7.99 -12.43 5.17
C ARG A 104 -6.72 -11.59 5.16
N ILE A 105 -6.85 -10.33 5.58
CA ILE A 105 -5.72 -9.40 5.69
C ILE A 105 -5.75 -8.67 7.04
N GLY A 106 -4.58 -8.36 7.56
CA GLY A 106 -4.35 -7.52 8.72
C GLY A 106 -3.85 -6.14 8.31
N PHE A 107 -4.40 -5.11 8.94
CA PHE A 107 -3.91 -3.74 8.90
C PHE A 107 -3.32 -3.37 10.24
N LEU A 108 -2.06 -2.98 10.23
CA LEU A 108 -1.29 -2.59 11.38
C LEU A 108 -0.89 -1.13 11.26
N THR A 109 -0.87 -0.46 12.40
CA THR A 109 -0.69 0.97 12.56
C THR A 109 0.31 1.11 13.69
N LEU A 110 1.54 1.52 13.37
CA LEU A 110 2.70 1.52 14.27
C LEU A 110 3.14 2.95 14.58
N THR A 111 3.02 3.37 15.83
CA THR A 111 3.26 4.75 16.26
C THR A 111 4.39 4.83 17.28
N LEU A 112 5.03 5.99 17.37
CA LEU A 112 5.95 6.29 18.46
C LEU A 112 5.18 6.68 19.74
N PRO A 113 5.59 6.20 20.92
CA PRO A 113 4.93 6.53 22.19
C PRO A 113 5.30 7.92 22.72
N ALA A 114 6.46 8.46 22.31
CA ALA A 114 6.98 9.76 22.75
C ALA A 114 7.30 10.67 21.55
N LYS A 115 7.76 11.90 21.80
CA LYS A 115 8.16 12.84 20.72
C LYS A 115 9.33 12.21 19.96
N GLN A 116 9.30 12.30 18.63
CA GLN A 116 10.38 11.81 17.79
C GLN A 116 11.71 12.48 18.16
N LYS A 117 12.76 11.68 18.32
CA LYS A 117 14.12 12.12 18.70
C LYS A 117 15.17 11.85 17.63
N HIS A 118 14.87 10.92 16.74
CA HIS A 118 15.77 10.48 15.69
C HIS A 118 15.19 10.88 14.32
N PRO A 119 16.03 11.16 13.31
CA PRO A 119 15.56 11.37 11.95
C PRO A 119 14.73 10.18 11.45
N THR A 120 13.75 10.45 10.61
CA THR A 120 12.82 9.42 10.12
C THR A 120 13.53 8.30 9.36
N ILE A 121 14.66 8.61 8.72
CA ILE A 121 15.46 7.60 8.02
C ILE A 121 16.08 6.58 8.98
N GLU A 122 16.54 7.00 10.15
CA GLU A 122 17.07 6.12 11.19
C GLU A 122 15.94 5.23 11.71
N ILE A 123 14.79 5.82 12.02
CA ILE A 123 13.63 5.06 12.52
C ILE A 123 13.17 4.00 11.52
N THR A 124 13.21 4.35 10.24
CA THR A 124 12.82 3.44 9.17
C THR A 124 13.84 2.31 8.99
N LYS A 125 15.13 2.61 9.01
CA LYS A 125 16.22 1.66 8.73
C LYS A 125 16.56 0.76 9.92
N GLU A 126 16.51 1.29 11.13
CA GLU A 126 16.98 0.60 12.32
C GLU A 126 15.81 -0.03 13.08
N TYR A 127 14.81 0.78 13.45
CA TYR A 127 13.70 0.28 14.27
C TYR A 127 12.67 -0.48 13.41
N PHE A 128 12.10 0.16 12.38
CA PHE A 128 11.01 -0.44 11.59
C PHE A 128 11.48 -1.63 10.76
N ASN A 129 12.69 -1.57 10.17
CA ASN A 129 13.24 -2.72 9.46
C ASN A 129 13.57 -3.90 10.40
N GLN A 130 14.03 -3.64 11.64
CA GLN A 130 14.18 -4.69 12.64
C GLN A 130 12.83 -5.35 12.93
N LEU A 131 11.77 -4.56 13.14
CA LEU A 131 10.40 -5.10 13.34
C LEU A 131 9.99 -5.99 12.16
N LEU A 132 10.09 -5.50 10.93
CA LEU A 132 9.74 -6.29 9.74
C LEU A 132 10.55 -7.59 9.67
N THR A 133 11.84 -7.55 9.99
CA THR A 133 12.71 -8.73 9.97
C THR A 133 12.25 -9.77 10.99
N GLU A 134 11.96 -9.35 12.21
CA GLU A 134 11.46 -10.26 13.25
C GLU A 134 10.08 -10.83 12.92
N LEU A 135 9.19 -10.02 12.33
CA LEU A 135 7.89 -10.51 11.87
C LEU A 135 8.05 -11.58 10.77
N ARG A 136 8.93 -11.36 9.78
CA ARG A 136 9.20 -12.35 8.73
C ARG A 136 9.75 -13.65 9.31
N GLN A 137 10.72 -13.58 10.21
CA GLN A 137 11.37 -14.76 10.78
C GLN A 137 10.44 -15.56 11.70
N ARG A 138 9.66 -14.88 12.55
CA ARG A 138 8.83 -15.54 13.57
C ARG A 138 7.46 -16.00 13.06
N THR A 139 6.92 -15.32 12.03
CA THR A 139 5.53 -15.59 11.55
C THR A 139 5.47 -16.07 10.10
N LYS A 140 6.63 -16.22 9.43
CA LYS A 140 6.72 -16.52 8.00
C LYS A 140 5.97 -15.51 7.11
N MET A 141 5.83 -14.27 7.57
CA MET A 141 5.20 -13.20 6.81
C MET A 141 5.97 -12.97 5.49
N GLN A 142 5.37 -13.27 4.35
CA GLN A 142 5.99 -13.09 3.03
C GLN A 142 5.38 -11.92 2.26
N ASN A 143 4.06 -11.77 2.32
CA ASN A 143 3.34 -10.78 1.51
C ASN A 143 2.91 -9.61 2.38
N TYR A 144 3.45 -8.43 2.07
CA TYR A 144 3.09 -7.23 2.78
C TYR A 144 3.32 -5.97 1.96
N VAL A 145 2.65 -4.91 2.38
CA VAL A 145 2.78 -3.55 1.86
C VAL A 145 2.89 -2.64 3.05
N TRP A 146 3.78 -1.65 3.03
CA TRP A 146 3.77 -0.60 4.04
C TRP A 146 3.85 0.79 3.44
N ARG A 147 3.33 1.76 4.20
CA ARG A 147 3.42 3.20 3.92
C ARG A 147 3.87 3.93 5.19
N LEU A 148 4.76 4.89 4.99
CA LEU A 148 5.14 5.90 5.97
C LEU A 148 4.21 7.11 5.87
N GLU A 149 3.77 7.59 7.02
CA GLU A 149 2.97 8.80 7.19
C GLU A 149 3.41 9.54 8.45
N PHE A 150 3.18 10.85 8.52
CA PHE A 150 3.33 11.60 9.77
C PHE A 150 1.99 11.86 10.45
N GLN A 151 1.99 11.73 11.77
CA GLN A 151 0.88 12.14 12.61
C GLN A 151 0.84 13.67 12.73
N LYS A 152 -0.30 14.21 13.19
CA LYS A 152 -0.46 15.67 13.44
C LYS A 152 0.57 16.24 14.42
N ASN A 153 1.11 15.40 15.30
CA ASN A 153 2.15 15.77 16.28
C ASN A 153 3.58 15.71 15.71
N GLY A 154 3.74 15.47 14.40
CA GLY A 154 5.04 15.39 13.72
C GLY A 154 5.75 14.04 13.82
N ASN A 155 5.25 13.10 14.62
CA ASN A 155 5.86 11.77 14.73
C ASN A 155 5.59 10.92 13.48
N VAL A 156 6.60 10.16 13.08
CA VAL A 156 6.43 9.12 12.04
C VAL A 156 5.51 7.99 12.53
N HIS A 157 4.75 7.46 11.58
CA HIS A 157 3.83 6.35 11.74
C HIS A 157 3.85 5.47 10.49
N TYR A 158 3.91 4.15 10.70
CA TYR A 158 3.87 3.16 9.63
C TYR A 158 2.52 2.44 9.58
N HIS A 159 1.95 2.39 8.38
CA HIS A 159 0.84 1.50 8.03
C HIS A 159 1.41 0.25 7.38
N LEU A 160 1.11 -0.92 7.93
CA LEU A 160 1.53 -2.21 7.39
C LEU A 160 0.30 -3.05 7.06
N VAL A 161 0.24 -3.58 5.85
CA VAL A 161 -0.81 -4.47 5.35
C VAL A 161 -0.20 -5.82 5.06
N THR A 162 -0.78 -6.90 5.55
CA THR A 162 -0.30 -8.26 5.27
C THR A 162 -1.44 -9.28 5.25
N ASP A 163 -1.28 -10.37 4.52
CA ASP A 163 -2.15 -11.55 4.55
C ASP A 163 -1.82 -12.53 5.70
N THR A 164 -0.78 -12.21 6.48
CA THR A 164 -0.36 -13.01 7.64
C THR A 164 -1.06 -12.49 8.89
N TYR A 165 -1.62 -13.39 9.69
CA TYR A 165 -2.22 -13.00 10.96
C TYR A 165 -1.12 -12.62 11.96
N LEU A 166 -1.25 -11.42 12.53
CA LEU A 166 -0.33 -10.89 13.53
C LEU A 166 -1.14 -10.48 14.76
N ASP A 167 -0.88 -11.11 15.89
CA ASP A 167 -1.55 -10.76 17.14
C ASP A 167 -1.07 -9.40 17.67
N PHE A 168 -2.01 -8.63 18.22
CA PHE A 168 -1.75 -7.30 18.75
C PHE A 168 -0.66 -7.28 19.82
N TYR A 169 -0.71 -8.19 20.80
CA TYR A 169 0.23 -8.23 21.91
C TYR A 169 1.62 -8.61 21.42
N PHE A 170 1.67 -9.61 20.52
CA PHE A 170 2.91 -10.04 19.90
C PHE A 170 3.63 -8.90 19.17
N VAL A 171 2.94 -8.17 18.29
CA VAL A 171 3.56 -7.07 17.53
C VAL A 171 3.94 -5.91 18.45
N ARG A 172 3.08 -5.56 19.40
CA ARG A 172 3.33 -4.48 20.36
C ARG A 172 4.56 -4.76 21.22
N ASP A 173 4.72 -5.98 21.69
CA ASP A 173 5.84 -6.33 22.57
C ASP A 173 7.16 -6.32 21.80
N ILE A 174 7.18 -6.76 20.53
CA ILE A 174 8.36 -6.60 19.64
C ILE A 174 8.65 -5.12 19.39
N TRP A 175 7.64 -4.34 19.01
CA TRP A 175 7.80 -2.94 18.66
C TRP A 175 8.28 -2.11 19.86
N ASN A 176 7.68 -2.29 21.03
CA ASN A 176 8.10 -1.60 22.26
C ASN A 176 9.52 -1.99 22.68
N ARG A 177 9.90 -3.27 22.56
CA ARG A 177 11.28 -3.69 22.86
C ARG A 177 12.30 -3.02 21.93
N ILE A 178 11.98 -2.91 20.63
CA ILE A 178 12.84 -2.21 19.67
C ILE A 178 12.94 -0.73 20.03
N LEU A 179 11.80 -0.07 20.27
CA LEU A 179 11.74 1.34 20.65
C LEU A 179 12.40 1.65 22.00
N SER A 180 12.49 0.67 22.90
CA SER A 180 13.20 0.81 24.17
C SER A 180 14.69 1.08 23.98
N LYS A 181 15.29 0.55 22.91
CA LYS A 181 16.71 0.79 22.56
C LYS A 181 16.96 2.25 22.21
N GLY A 182 16.00 2.89 21.53
CA GLY A 182 16.05 4.32 21.16
C GLY A 182 15.52 5.27 22.25
N GLY A 183 15.31 4.80 23.49
CA GLY A 183 14.87 5.64 24.61
C GLY A 183 13.39 6.06 24.61
N TYR A 184 12.63 5.76 23.55
CA TYR A 184 11.23 6.20 23.43
C TYR A 184 10.30 5.68 24.53
N ILE A 185 10.55 4.45 25.01
CA ILE A 185 9.78 3.88 26.12
C ILE A 185 10.09 4.62 27.42
N LYS A 186 11.37 4.93 27.67
CA LYS A 186 11.79 5.69 28.86
C LYS A 186 11.15 7.09 28.86
N ASP A 187 11.15 7.79 27.73
CA ASP A 187 10.52 9.11 27.63
C ASP A 187 9.01 9.07 27.86
N TYR A 188 8.36 8.00 27.42
CA TYR A 188 6.95 7.77 27.71
C TYR A 188 6.76 7.54 29.21
N GLN A 189 7.61 6.72 29.85
CA GLN A 189 7.56 6.50 31.29
C GLN A 189 7.76 7.79 32.07
N ASP A 190 8.80 8.55 31.77
CA ASP A 190 9.12 9.81 32.45
C ASP A 190 8.00 10.84 32.32
N ARG A 191 7.26 10.85 31.20
CA ARG A 191 6.10 11.72 30.99
C ARG A 191 4.90 11.38 31.88
N PHE A 192 4.73 10.12 32.26
CA PHE A 192 3.53 9.63 32.93
C PHE A 192 3.75 9.14 34.36
N LYS A 193 5.01 8.90 34.77
CA LYS A 193 5.35 8.32 36.08
C LYS A 193 4.82 9.18 37.24
N ASP A 194 4.92 10.50 37.13
CA ASP A 194 4.58 11.44 38.20
C ASP A 194 3.14 11.95 38.12
N LEU A 195 2.40 11.63 37.06
CA LEU A 195 1.02 12.09 36.92
C LEU A 195 0.08 11.40 37.92
N SER A 196 -0.79 12.19 38.53
CA SER A 196 -2.02 11.75 39.17
C SER A 196 -3.06 11.29 38.15
N LEU A 197 -4.10 10.58 38.60
CA LEU A 197 -5.21 10.17 37.75
C LEU A 197 -5.91 11.40 37.13
N MET A 198 -6.09 12.46 37.91
CA MET A 198 -6.80 13.66 37.45
C MET A 198 -6.00 14.40 36.36
N GLU A 199 -4.69 14.54 36.53
CA GLU A 199 -3.82 15.14 35.49
C GLU A 199 -3.78 14.27 34.22
N TYR A 200 -3.75 12.95 34.37
CA TYR A 200 -3.82 12.03 33.25
C TYR A 200 -5.14 12.20 32.49
N VAL A 201 -6.28 12.22 33.18
CA VAL A 201 -7.60 12.42 32.56
C VAL A 201 -7.66 13.77 31.86
N SER A 202 -7.22 14.85 32.51
CA SER A 202 -7.19 16.20 31.94
C SER A 202 -6.41 16.27 30.62
N LYS A 203 -5.27 15.57 30.52
CA LYS A 203 -4.46 15.52 29.29
C LYS A 203 -5.13 14.80 28.10
N PHE A 204 -6.05 13.87 28.35
CA PHE A 204 -6.63 13.03 27.30
C PHE A 204 -8.12 13.27 27.05
N ASN A 205 -8.78 14.08 27.88
CA ASN A 205 -10.19 14.39 27.74
C ASN A 205 -10.41 15.39 26.58
N ASN A 206 -10.61 14.87 25.38
CA ASN A 206 -10.78 15.68 24.16
C ASN A 206 -12.26 16.04 23.88
N ASN A 207 -12.96 16.69 24.82
CA ASN A 207 -14.34 17.19 24.68
C ASN A 207 -15.36 16.20 24.05
N SER A 208 -15.06 14.92 24.14
CA SER A 208 -15.86 13.81 23.64
C SER A 208 -16.02 12.84 24.81
N LYS A 209 -17.12 12.10 24.85
CA LYS A 209 -17.51 11.17 25.92
C LYS A 209 -16.54 9.98 26.10
N ASP A 210 -15.24 10.22 26.19
CA ASP A 210 -14.29 9.24 26.71
C ASP A 210 -14.60 9.07 28.19
N ASN A 211 -15.30 7.98 28.48
CA ASN A 211 -15.79 7.64 29.80
C ASN A 211 -14.61 7.63 30.77
N PHE A 212 -14.65 8.46 31.83
CA PHE A 212 -13.64 8.54 32.89
C PHE A 212 -13.17 7.14 33.33
N ASN A 213 -14.10 6.18 33.41
CA ASN A 213 -13.81 4.78 33.74
C ASN A 213 -12.82 4.11 32.78
N GLN A 214 -12.85 4.43 31.49
CA GLN A 214 -11.89 3.90 30.52
C GLN A 214 -10.49 4.51 30.72
N LEU A 215 -10.41 5.83 30.96
CA LEU A 215 -9.14 6.51 31.23
C LEU A 215 -8.54 6.05 32.57
N ALA A 216 -9.37 5.88 33.60
CA ALA A 216 -8.97 5.31 34.88
C ALA A 216 -8.42 3.88 34.73
N LYS A 217 -9.06 3.04 33.93
CA LYS A 217 -8.55 1.69 33.60
C LYS A 217 -7.20 1.75 32.88
N ARG A 218 -7.02 2.66 31.92
CA ARG A 218 -5.74 2.86 31.21
C ARG A 218 -4.65 3.35 32.16
N TYR A 219 -4.98 4.29 33.03
CA TYR A 219 -4.07 4.82 34.05
C TYR A 219 -3.63 3.73 35.04
N ALA A 220 -4.58 2.97 35.59
CA ALA A 220 -4.28 1.86 36.49
C ALA A 220 -3.39 0.80 35.83
N LEU A 221 -3.65 0.46 34.56
CA LEU A 221 -2.79 -0.44 33.78
C LEU A 221 -1.39 0.15 33.54
N GLY A 222 -1.30 1.45 33.29
CA GLY A 222 -0.06 2.20 33.16
C GLY A 222 0.77 2.12 34.43
N LYS A 223 0.21 2.54 35.58
CA LYS A 223 0.85 2.43 36.89
C LYS A 223 1.26 1.00 37.23
N LYS A 224 0.38 0.00 37.01
CA LYS A 224 0.70 -1.42 37.23
C LYS A 224 1.94 -1.90 36.47
N ASN A 225 2.17 -1.38 35.26
CA ASN A 225 3.34 -1.76 34.44
C ASN A 225 4.44 -0.69 34.47
N ASN A 226 4.42 0.26 35.42
CA ASN A 226 5.35 1.39 35.47
C ASN A 226 5.50 2.09 34.12
N TRP A 227 4.40 2.24 33.38
CA TRP A 227 4.30 2.83 32.04
C TRP A 227 5.23 2.21 30.98
N SER A 228 5.78 1.02 31.21
CA SER A 228 6.74 0.36 30.31
C SER A 228 6.13 -0.24 29.04
N LYS A 229 4.79 -0.33 28.96
CA LYS A 229 4.05 -0.99 27.87
C LYS A 229 3.05 -0.04 27.19
N PRO A 230 3.51 1.05 26.56
CA PRO A 230 2.63 1.96 25.84
C PRO A 230 1.87 1.25 24.71
N ASN A 231 0.70 1.80 24.36
CA ASN A 231 -0.08 1.34 23.22
C ASN A 231 0.47 1.97 21.93
N THR A 232 1.42 1.29 21.29
CA THR A 232 2.16 1.77 20.10
C THR A 232 1.73 1.10 18.80
N VAL A 233 0.76 0.18 18.87
CA VAL A 233 0.29 -0.62 17.75
C VAL A 233 -1.23 -0.59 17.74
N ASP A 234 -1.85 -0.54 16.58
CA ASP A 234 -3.27 -0.86 16.38
C ASP A 234 -3.37 -1.92 15.27
N VAL A 235 -4.18 -2.96 15.49
CA VAL A 235 -4.34 -4.09 14.57
C VAL A 235 -5.80 -4.27 14.23
N LYS A 236 -6.12 -4.24 12.94
CA LYS A 236 -7.47 -4.40 12.41
C LYS A 236 -7.50 -5.52 11.38
N SER A 237 -8.38 -6.50 11.60
CA SER A 237 -8.70 -7.50 10.59
C SER A 237 -9.64 -6.90 9.55
N VAL A 238 -9.37 -7.15 8.27
CA VAL A 238 -10.27 -6.73 7.19
C VAL A 238 -10.84 -7.91 6.44
N VAL A 239 -12.17 -7.91 6.42
CA VAL A 239 -13.00 -8.99 5.89
C VAL A 239 -13.63 -8.59 4.54
N SER A 240 -13.83 -7.30 4.28
CA SER A 240 -14.60 -6.80 3.12
C SER A 240 -13.81 -5.86 2.18
N ASN A 241 -14.24 -5.79 0.90
CA ASN A 241 -13.70 -4.83 -0.09
C ASN A 241 -13.88 -3.38 0.37
N LYS A 242 -15.04 -3.05 0.95
CA LYS A 242 -15.35 -1.71 1.43
C LYS A 242 -14.38 -1.26 2.52
N SER A 243 -14.02 -2.14 3.44
CA SER A 243 -13.02 -1.82 4.47
C SER A 243 -11.63 -1.58 3.90
N ILE A 244 -11.25 -2.24 2.80
CA ILE A 244 -9.97 -1.99 2.11
C ILE A 244 -10.02 -0.64 1.42
N SER A 245 -11.07 -0.36 0.66
CA SER A 245 -11.24 0.94 0.01
C SER A 245 -11.21 2.08 1.01
N ASN A 246 -11.91 1.94 2.15
CA ASN A 246 -11.87 2.93 3.23
C ASN A 246 -10.46 3.10 3.82
N TYR A 247 -9.73 1.99 4.00
CA TYR A 247 -8.36 2.04 4.51
C TYR A 247 -7.40 2.70 3.52
N ILE A 248 -7.48 2.32 2.24
CA ILE A 248 -6.76 2.96 1.13
C ILE A 248 -7.10 4.45 1.08
N SER A 249 -8.37 4.84 1.11
CA SER A 249 -8.76 6.24 1.09
C SER A 249 -8.20 7.01 2.29
N LYS A 250 -8.33 6.47 3.50
CA LYS A 250 -7.94 7.16 4.75
C LYS A 250 -6.44 7.35 4.90
N TYR A 251 -5.67 6.32 4.56
CA TYR A 251 -4.23 6.28 4.85
C TYR A 251 -3.37 6.33 3.60
N PHE A 252 -3.95 6.19 2.41
CA PHE A 252 -3.22 6.12 1.13
C PHE A 252 -3.59 7.26 0.19
N SER A 253 -4.83 7.78 0.23
CA SER A 253 -5.34 8.83 -0.67
C SER A 253 -5.41 10.24 -0.07
N LYS A 254 -4.77 10.53 1.08
CA LYS A 254 -4.66 11.92 1.54
C LYS A 254 -3.98 12.76 0.45
N ASP A 255 -4.71 13.76 -0.06
CA ASP A 255 -4.30 14.58 -1.19
C ASP A 255 -2.95 15.28 -0.94
N SER A 256 -2.22 15.49 -2.04
CA SER A 256 -0.92 16.19 -2.07
C SER A 256 -0.97 17.62 -1.53
N ASP A 257 -2.16 18.18 -1.36
CA ASP A 257 -2.41 19.55 -0.90
C ASP A 257 -2.58 19.65 0.62
N SER A 258 -2.63 18.51 1.32
CA SER A 258 -2.52 18.53 2.78
C SER A 258 -1.09 18.89 3.19
N ASN A 259 -0.93 19.89 4.06
CA ASN A 259 0.34 20.21 4.69
C ASN A 259 0.92 18.94 5.30
N VAL A 260 2.01 18.43 4.71
CA VAL A 260 2.70 17.27 5.26
C VAL A 260 3.35 17.75 6.54
N TYR A 261 2.81 17.32 7.68
CA TYR A 261 3.48 17.49 8.96
C TYR A 261 4.83 16.79 8.85
N CYS A 262 5.91 17.55 8.93
CA CYS A 262 7.27 17.02 9.01
C CYS A 262 7.81 17.38 10.38
N ASN A 263 8.64 16.51 10.97
CA ASN A 263 9.38 16.89 12.16
C ASN A 263 10.60 17.73 11.76
N GLU A 264 11.12 18.46 12.72
CA GLU A 264 12.28 19.36 12.56
C GLU A 264 13.61 18.61 12.36
N LEU A 265 13.64 17.29 12.58
CA LEU A 265 14.84 16.46 12.47
C LEU A 265 15.10 15.97 11.04
N ASP A 266 14.11 16.12 10.16
CA ASP A 266 14.19 15.68 8.78
C ASP A 266 14.51 16.84 7.84
N ASN A 267 15.51 16.64 6.98
CA ASN A 267 15.94 17.61 5.97
C ASN A 267 16.21 16.89 4.64
N GLU A 268 16.54 17.64 3.58
CA GLU A 268 16.82 17.02 2.27
C GLU A 268 17.96 16.00 2.38
N ASP A 269 19.06 16.31 3.06
CA ASP A 269 20.24 15.45 3.11
C ASP A 269 19.95 14.08 3.71
N ASN A 270 19.20 14.02 4.81
CA ASN A 270 18.88 12.77 5.48
C ASN A 270 17.66 12.05 4.89
N SER A 271 16.79 12.74 4.13
CA SER A 271 15.50 12.20 3.69
C SER A 271 15.34 12.03 2.19
N LYS A 272 16.26 12.54 1.36
CA LYS A 272 16.19 12.44 -0.11
C LYS A 272 16.06 11.02 -0.66
N ASN A 273 16.69 10.06 0.02
CA ASN A 273 16.68 8.65 -0.38
C ASN A 273 15.73 7.78 0.45
N LEU A 274 14.92 8.39 1.32
CA LEU A 274 13.95 7.67 2.13
C LEU A 274 12.84 7.07 1.27
N ARG A 275 12.47 5.82 1.53
CA ARG A 275 11.29 5.22 0.90
C ARG A 275 10.06 5.55 1.73
N LEU A 276 9.06 6.19 1.11
CA LEU A 276 7.78 6.48 1.74
C LEU A 276 6.81 5.29 1.72
N TRP A 277 7.07 4.29 0.89
CA TRP A 277 6.29 3.06 0.84
C TRP A 277 7.13 1.93 0.24
N PHE A 278 6.69 0.70 0.47
CA PHE A 278 7.29 -0.49 -0.12
C PHE A 278 6.29 -1.64 -0.15
N CYS A 279 6.57 -2.65 -0.96
CA CYS A 279 5.86 -3.93 -0.93
C CYS A 279 6.85 -5.08 -1.08
N SER A 280 6.48 -6.24 -0.53
CA SER A 280 7.28 -7.47 -0.59
C SER A 280 7.66 -7.85 -2.03
N ARG A 281 8.76 -8.60 -2.20
CA ARG A 281 9.29 -8.94 -3.53
C ARG A 281 8.26 -9.69 -4.38
N SER A 282 7.62 -10.71 -3.82
CA SER A 282 6.54 -11.47 -4.47
C SER A 282 5.43 -10.54 -4.99
N LEU A 283 4.96 -9.62 -4.14
CA LEU A 283 3.91 -8.68 -4.49
C LEU A 283 4.38 -7.62 -5.50
N SER A 284 5.65 -7.23 -5.46
CA SER A 284 6.24 -6.25 -6.39
C SER A 284 6.19 -6.74 -7.85
N GLN A 285 6.29 -8.05 -8.08
CA GLN A 285 6.26 -8.68 -9.40
C GLN A 285 4.86 -8.72 -10.02
N LEU A 286 3.80 -8.74 -9.20
CA LEU A 286 2.41 -8.77 -9.66
C LEU A 286 1.99 -7.43 -10.32
N LYS A 287 2.01 -7.37 -11.65
CA LYS A 287 1.60 -6.19 -12.43
C LYS A 287 0.19 -6.42 -12.99
N SER A 288 -0.12 -5.85 -14.15
CA SER A 288 -1.28 -6.27 -14.92
C SER A 288 -0.92 -7.47 -15.78
N ILE A 289 -1.87 -8.37 -15.99
CA ILE A 289 -1.82 -9.34 -17.08
C ILE A 289 -2.14 -8.57 -18.35
N SER A 290 -1.18 -8.44 -19.27
CA SER A 290 -1.38 -7.71 -20.51
C SER A 290 -1.06 -8.60 -21.70
N ASN A 291 -1.93 -8.59 -22.70
CA ASN A 291 -1.71 -9.30 -23.96
C ASN A 291 -2.51 -8.63 -25.09
N TYR A 292 -2.34 -9.09 -26.33
CA TYR A 292 -3.22 -8.76 -27.44
C TYR A 292 -4.58 -9.44 -27.25
N CYS A 293 -5.66 -8.78 -27.66
CA CYS A 293 -7.01 -9.36 -27.54
C CYS A 293 -7.16 -10.61 -28.41
N GLU A 294 -6.46 -10.67 -29.55
CA GLU A 294 -6.46 -11.83 -30.46
C GLU A 294 -5.66 -13.03 -29.92
N ALA A 295 -4.79 -12.82 -28.93
CA ALA A 295 -3.96 -13.88 -28.36
C ALA A 295 -4.68 -14.71 -27.28
N ILE A 296 -5.98 -14.48 -27.08
CA ILE A 296 -6.80 -15.21 -26.11
C ILE A 296 -8.10 -15.70 -26.76
N ASP A 297 -8.49 -16.93 -26.47
CA ASP A 297 -9.69 -17.58 -27.06
C ASP A 297 -11.02 -17.11 -26.43
N TRP A 298 -11.01 -15.99 -25.70
CA TRP A 298 -12.18 -15.49 -24.99
C TRP A 298 -12.25 -13.96 -25.04
N ASP A 299 -13.46 -13.42 -25.19
CA ASP A 299 -13.67 -11.98 -25.19
C ASP A 299 -13.58 -11.42 -23.76
N CYS A 300 -12.44 -10.81 -23.45
CA CYS A 300 -12.20 -10.18 -22.17
C CYS A 300 -13.15 -9.01 -21.87
N ARG A 301 -13.62 -8.31 -22.90
CA ARG A 301 -14.55 -7.19 -22.75
C ARG A 301 -15.93 -7.70 -22.36
N SER A 302 -16.53 -8.58 -23.17
CA SER A 302 -17.86 -9.14 -22.87
C SER A 302 -17.89 -9.87 -21.53
N LEU A 303 -16.80 -10.58 -21.19
CA LEU A 303 -16.67 -11.26 -19.91
C LEU A 303 -16.73 -10.29 -18.72
N VAL A 304 -16.09 -9.13 -18.81
CA VAL A 304 -16.05 -8.16 -17.71
C VAL A 304 -17.29 -7.24 -17.70
N GLU A 305 -17.84 -6.89 -18.86
CA GLU A 305 -19.06 -6.06 -18.97
C GLU A 305 -20.30 -6.78 -18.43
N SER A 306 -20.36 -8.11 -18.53
CA SER A 306 -21.45 -8.92 -17.95
C SER A 306 -21.44 -8.98 -16.42
N ILE A 307 -20.41 -8.45 -15.76
CA ILE A 307 -20.36 -8.38 -14.29
C ILE A 307 -21.32 -7.29 -13.79
N LYS A 308 -22.18 -7.66 -12.84
CA LYS A 308 -23.12 -6.71 -12.22
C LYS A 308 -22.39 -5.50 -11.63
N ASP A 309 -22.91 -4.31 -11.94
CA ASP A 309 -22.38 -2.99 -11.56
C ASP A 309 -20.98 -2.66 -12.12
N ALA A 310 -20.56 -3.31 -13.22
CA ALA A 310 -19.37 -2.90 -13.95
C ALA A 310 -19.51 -1.46 -14.45
N LYS A 311 -18.49 -0.64 -14.22
CA LYS A 311 -18.44 0.77 -14.64
C LYS A 311 -17.48 0.94 -15.79
N VAL A 312 -18.03 1.23 -16.96
CA VAL A 312 -17.25 1.51 -18.18
C VAL A 312 -16.94 3.00 -18.25
N LYS A 313 -15.70 3.35 -18.56
CA LYS A 313 -15.25 4.71 -18.85
C LYS A 313 -14.51 4.74 -20.18
N TYR A 314 -15.02 5.57 -21.08
CA TYR A 314 -14.39 5.82 -22.37
C TYR A 314 -13.47 7.03 -22.28
N TYR A 315 -12.25 6.86 -22.74
CA TYR A 315 -11.26 7.92 -22.93
C TYR A 315 -10.88 7.96 -24.41
N ARG A 316 -10.22 9.04 -24.83
CA ARG A 316 -9.84 9.28 -26.23
C ARG A 316 -9.07 8.11 -26.87
N TYR A 317 -8.26 7.38 -26.09
CA TYR A 317 -7.39 6.30 -26.59
C TYR A 317 -7.53 4.98 -25.83
N CYS A 318 -8.46 4.88 -24.89
CA CYS A 318 -8.65 3.66 -24.13
C CYS A 318 -10.07 3.54 -23.56
N CYS A 319 -10.50 2.29 -23.37
CA CYS A 319 -11.69 1.96 -22.60
C CYS A 319 -11.25 1.32 -21.28
N VAL A 320 -11.77 1.79 -20.15
CA VAL A 320 -11.45 1.25 -18.83
C VAL A 320 -12.73 0.76 -18.17
N ILE A 321 -12.73 -0.50 -17.76
CA ILE A 321 -13.86 -1.15 -17.09
C ILE A 321 -13.44 -1.47 -15.66
N TYR A 322 -14.15 -0.88 -14.70
CA TYR A 322 -13.99 -1.16 -13.28
C TYR A 322 -15.05 -2.14 -12.82
N PHE A 323 -14.65 -3.18 -12.09
CA PHE A 323 -15.57 -4.24 -11.67
C PHE A 323 -15.18 -4.81 -10.30
N GLU A 324 -16.13 -5.52 -9.69
CA GLU A 324 -15.90 -6.32 -8.48
C GLU A 324 -16.15 -7.79 -8.77
N ILE A 325 -15.11 -8.63 -8.70
CA ILE A 325 -15.22 -10.08 -8.97
C ILE A 325 -16.29 -10.76 -8.12
N LYS A 326 -16.55 -10.27 -6.90
CA LYS A 326 -17.61 -10.79 -6.03
C LYS A 326 -19.01 -10.71 -6.66
N LYS A 327 -19.25 -9.74 -7.53
CA LYS A 327 -20.52 -9.51 -8.23
C LYS A 327 -20.65 -10.29 -9.54
N ALA A 328 -19.59 -10.97 -9.97
CA ALA A 328 -19.62 -11.78 -11.18
C ALA A 328 -20.36 -13.12 -10.95
N SER A 329 -20.84 -13.72 -12.04
CA SER A 329 -21.42 -15.07 -12.02
C SER A 329 -20.36 -16.11 -11.62
N ASN A 330 -20.78 -17.29 -11.17
CA ASN A 330 -19.86 -18.34 -10.71
C ASN A 330 -18.88 -18.80 -11.81
N TRP A 331 -19.35 -18.88 -13.06
CA TRP A 331 -18.50 -19.21 -14.20
C TRP A 331 -17.42 -18.16 -14.45
N ILE A 332 -17.79 -16.86 -14.47
CA ILE A 332 -16.83 -15.76 -14.65
C ILE A 332 -15.83 -15.71 -13.50
N LYS A 333 -16.30 -15.87 -12.25
CA LYS A 333 -15.44 -15.98 -11.07
C LYS A 333 -14.40 -17.06 -11.29
N SER A 334 -14.83 -18.29 -11.59
CA SER A 334 -13.94 -19.43 -11.78
C SER A 334 -12.85 -19.15 -12.81
N LYS A 335 -13.21 -18.60 -13.98
CA LYS A 335 -12.27 -18.20 -15.04
C LYS A 335 -11.26 -17.16 -14.57
N LEU A 336 -11.72 -16.05 -13.96
CA LEU A 336 -10.84 -14.99 -13.48
C LEU A 336 -9.93 -15.46 -12.33
N TYR A 337 -10.46 -16.25 -11.39
CA TYR A 337 -9.68 -16.83 -10.30
C TYR A 337 -8.58 -17.73 -10.84
N LYS A 338 -8.89 -18.64 -11.77
CA LYS A 338 -7.89 -19.51 -12.41
C LYS A 338 -6.77 -18.68 -13.05
N LEU A 339 -7.13 -17.71 -13.89
CA LEU A 339 -6.19 -16.84 -14.58
C LEU A 339 -5.26 -16.08 -13.61
N PHE A 340 -5.82 -15.43 -12.60
CA PHE A 340 -5.03 -14.65 -11.64
C PHE A 340 -4.18 -15.52 -10.72
N HIS A 341 -4.66 -16.69 -10.32
CA HIS A 341 -3.89 -17.62 -9.50
C HIS A 341 -2.72 -18.23 -10.28
N GLU A 342 -2.93 -18.66 -11.52
CA GLU A 342 -1.87 -19.16 -12.40
C GLU A 342 -0.81 -18.09 -12.66
N TYR A 343 -1.23 -16.87 -13.02
CA TYR A 343 -0.31 -15.73 -13.18
C TYR A 343 0.51 -15.47 -11.91
N SER A 344 -0.14 -15.47 -10.73
CA SER A 344 0.55 -15.21 -9.47
C SER A 344 1.55 -16.32 -9.10
N ARG A 345 1.20 -17.59 -9.37
CA ARG A 345 2.04 -18.75 -9.09
C ARG A 345 3.28 -18.76 -9.97
N ASN A 346 3.13 -18.44 -11.26
CA ASN A 346 4.24 -18.35 -12.21
C ASN A 346 5.25 -17.26 -11.81
N LEU A 347 4.81 -16.25 -11.06
CA LEU A 347 5.66 -15.20 -10.50
C LEU A 347 6.18 -15.50 -9.10
N GLY A 348 5.94 -16.70 -8.55
CA GLY A 348 6.41 -17.12 -7.23
C GLY A 348 5.64 -16.50 -6.06
N TYR A 349 4.42 -16.01 -6.27
CA TYR A 349 3.58 -15.54 -5.17
C TYR A 349 2.95 -16.71 -4.42
N ILE A 350 3.17 -16.77 -3.10
CA ILE A 350 2.62 -17.79 -2.21
C ILE A 350 1.74 -17.09 -1.17
N PRO A 351 0.41 -17.26 -1.17
CA PRO A 351 -0.46 -16.65 -0.17
C PRO A 351 -0.19 -17.22 1.23
N SER A 352 -0.29 -16.38 2.26
CA SER A 352 -0.18 -16.82 3.66
C SER A 352 -1.43 -17.61 4.08
N GLY A 353 -1.24 -18.86 4.50
CA GLY A 353 -2.34 -19.77 4.86
C GLY A 353 -2.27 -21.05 4.04
#